data_AF-A0AB37XPH4-F1
#
_entry.id   AF-A0AB37XPH4-F1
#
_cell.length_a   1.000
_cell.length_b   1.000
_cell.length_c   1.000
_cell.angle_alpha   90.00
_cell.angle_beta   90.00
_cell.angle_gamma   90.00
#
_symmetry.space_group_name_H-M   'P 1'
#
loop_
_entity.id
_entity.type
_entity.pdbx_description
1 polymer ?
#
loop_
_entity_poly.entity_id
_entity_poly.type
_entity_poly.pdbx_seq_one_letter_code
_entity_poly.pdbx_strand_id
1 'polypeptide(L)'
;MPELATSGNAFDKRRFSRRGFLGAGIASGFALAACASKPTASGAAGMTAAIDAAEAARPHSGRTVTATLTPQPARIDLGGPIVSTLTYGNTIPGPLIRATVGDEIVVSVTNRLGDPTSVHWHGIALRNDMDGTEPTRRS
;
A
#
# COMPACT_ATOMS: atom_id res chain seq x y z
N MET A 1 34.96 -11.94 -84.45
CA MET A 1 33.78 -11.33 -85.12
C MET A 1 32.89 -12.46 -85.62
N PRO A 2 31.56 -12.33 -85.59
CA PRO A 2 30.73 -11.41 -84.79
C PRO A 2 29.61 -12.24 -84.07
N GLU A 3 28.38 -11.81 -83.76
CA GLU A 3 27.64 -10.53 -83.70
C GLU A 3 26.63 -10.60 -82.52
N LEU A 4 26.50 -9.53 -81.72
CA LEU A 4 25.27 -8.95 -81.13
C LEU A 4 24.32 -9.83 -80.25
N ALA A 5 23.39 -9.32 -79.44
CA ALA A 5 22.82 -7.96 -79.29
C ALA A 5 22.47 -7.72 -77.79
N THR A 6 22.75 -6.56 -77.18
CA THR A 6 21.93 -5.32 -77.16
C THR A 6 20.94 -5.21 -75.98
N SER A 7 21.16 -4.17 -75.16
CA SER A 7 20.20 -3.28 -74.47
C SER A 7 18.99 -3.83 -73.69
N GLY A 8 18.72 -3.26 -72.51
CA GLY A 8 17.40 -3.41 -71.89
C GLY A 8 17.25 -2.89 -70.46
N ASN A 9 17.72 -1.68 -70.12
CA ASN A 9 17.45 -1.12 -68.79
C ASN A 9 15.99 -0.60 -68.72
N ALA A 10 15.06 -1.47 -68.35
CA ALA A 10 13.64 -1.13 -68.20
C ALA A 10 13.26 -0.99 -66.71
N PHE A 11 12.91 0.23 -66.30
CA PHE A 11 12.28 0.49 -65.01
C PHE A 11 10.90 -0.21 -64.94
N ASP A 12 10.78 -1.31 -64.20
CA ASP A 12 9.45 -1.75 -63.77
C ASP A 12 9.05 -1.04 -62.47
N LYS A 13 7.95 -0.30 -62.53
CA LYS A 13 7.29 0.32 -61.39
C LYS A 13 5.89 -0.26 -61.26
N ARG A 14 5.61 -0.75 -60.04
CA ARG A 14 4.31 -1.21 -59.49
C ARG A 14 4.08 -2.72 -59.76
N ARG A 15 3.45 -3.50 -58.86
CA ARG A 15 2.49 -3.13 -57.80
C ARG A 15 2.70 -3.98 -56.54
N PHE A 16 2.87 -3.36 -55.37
CA PHE A 16 2.57 -4.07 -54.12
C PHE A 16 1.05 -4.27 -54.02
N SER A 17 0.58 -5.48 -54.33
CA SER A 17 -0.82 -5.85 -54.20
C SER A 17 -1.16 -6.16 -52.74
N ARG A 18 -2.32 -5.70 -52.28
CA ARG A 18 -2.82 -5.89 -50.90
C ARG A 18 -2.94 -7.36 -50.46
N ARG A 19 -2.83 -8.31 -51.41
CA ARG A 19 -2.86 -9.76 -51.18
C ARG A 19 -1.52 -10.32 -50.68
N GLY A 20 -0.41 -9.60 -50.83
CA GLY A 20 0.91 -10.03 -50.34
C GLY A 20 1.10 -9.90 -48.82
N PHE A 21 0.25 -9.12 -48.13
CA PHE A 21 0.37 -8.87 -46.69
C PHE A 21 -0.31 -9.95 -45.82
N LEU A 22 -0.98 -10.94 -46.42
CA LEU A 22 -1.65 -12.04 -45.73
C LEU A 22 -0.97 -13.41 -45.94
N GLY A 23 0.27 -13.40 -46.44
CA GLY A 23 1.06 -14.59 -46.78
C GLY A 23 2.34 -14.80 -45.96
N ALA A 24 2.51 -14.06 -44.86
CA ALA A 24 3.68 -14.14 -43.96
C ALA A 24 3.27 -14.55 -42.53
N GLY A 25 2.28 -15.45 -42.41
CA GLY A 25 2.04 -16.18 -41.17
C GLY A 25 2.94 -17.42 -41.09
N ILE A 26 3.19 -17.91 -39.87
CA ILE A 26 3.91 -19.17 -39.56
C ILE A 26 5.46 -19.09 -39.70
N ALA A 27 6.13 -18.16 -39.00
CA ALA A 27 7.57 -18.29 -38.68
C ALA A 27 8.08 -17.49 -37.45
N SER A 28 7.23 -16.96 -36.58
CA SER A 28 7.64 -16.06 -35.47
C SER A 28 6.77 -16.18 -34.22
N GLY A 29 6.40 -17.41 -33.83
CA GLY A 29 5.29 -17.68 -32.91
C GLY A 29 5.60 -17.96 -31.43
N PHE A 30 6.87 -17.99 -30.99
CA PHE A 30 7.24 -18.58 -29.68
C PHE A 30 8.19 -17.78 -28.78
N ALA A 31 8.43 -16.48 -29.05
CA ALA A 31 9.45 -15.70 -28.31
C ALA A 31 8.94 -14.40 -27.64
N LEU A 32 7.63 -14.17 -27.50
CA LEU A 32 7.08 -12.95 -26.88
C LEU A 32 5.99 -13.16 -25.80
N ALA A 33 5.71 -14.40 -25.40
CA ALA A 33 4.77 -14.69 -24.30
C ALA A 33 5.33 -14.37 -22.90
N ALA A 34 6.57 -13.87 -22.79
CA ALA A 34 7.21 -13.51 -21.52
C ALA A 34 6.76 -12.16 -20.94
N CYS A 35 6.06 -11.33 -21.72
CA CYS A 35 5.45 -10.08 -21.27
C CYS A 35 3.94 -10.23 -21.01
N ALA A 36 3.49 -11.43 -20.64
CA ALA A 36 2.18 -11.60 -20.04
C ALA A 36 2.12 -10.78 -18.76
N SER A 37 1.45 -9.62 -18.82
CA SER A 37 1.29 -8.72 -17.69
C SER A 37 0.90 -9.50 -16.45
N LYS A 38 1.71 -9.40 -15.38
CA LYS A 38 1.24 -9.78 -14.04
C LYS A 38 -0.13 -9.14 -13.89
N PRO A 39 -1.18 -9.86 -13.45
CA PRO A 39 -2.45 -9.23 -13.19
C PRO A 39 -2.21 -8.20 -12.09
N THR A 40 -2.10 -6.93 -12.48
CA THR A 40 -2.12 -5.82 -11.55
C THR A 40 -3.48 -5.95 -10.88
N ALA A 41 -3.49 -6.37 -9.63
CA ALA A 41 -4.70 -6.50 -8.83
C ALA A 41 -5.18 -5.08 -8.47
N SER A 42 -5.57 -4.31 -9.48
CA SER A 42 -6.11 -2.96 -9.40
C SER A 42 -7.54 -3.03 -8.89
N GLY A 43 -7.66 -3.32 -7.59
CA GLY A 43 -8.89 -3.48 -6.85
C GLY A 43 -8.57 -3.74 -5.38
N ALA A 44 -9.58 -3.68 -4.51
CA ALA A 44 -9.40 -3.80 -3.06
C ALA A 44 -8.62 -5.05 -2.63
N ALA A 45 -8.82 -6.19 -3.30
CA ALA A 45 -8.10 -7.43 -3.02
C ALA A 45 -6.57 -7.33 -3.20
N GLY A 46 -6.10 -6.55 -4.19
CA GLY A 46 -4.66 -6.31 -4.36
C GLY A 46 -4.10 -5.38 -3.30
N MET A 47 -4.89 -4.42 -2.82
CA MET A 47 -4.52 -3.54 -1.70
C MET A 47 -4.37 -4.34 -0.40
N THR A 48 -5.32 -5.23 -0.08
CA THR A 48 -5.25 -6.11 1.09
C THR A 48 -4.01 -7.00 1.05
N ALA A 49 -3.77 -7.69 -0.08
CA ALA A 49 -2.59 -8.54 -0.23
C ALA A 49 -1.26 -7.76 -0.11
N ALA A 50 -1.21 -6.51 -0.58
CA ALA A 50 -0.04 -5.65 -0.42
C ALA A 50 0.16 -5.18 1.02
N ILE A 51 -0.92 -4.87 1.75
CA ILE A 51 -0.87 -4.56 3.19
C ILE A 51 -0.36 -5.78 3.96
N ASP A 52 -0.96 -6.95 3.79
CA ASP A 52 -0.58 -8.15 4.54
C ASP A 52 0.87 -8.57 4.26
N ALA A 53 1.35 -8.43 3.02
CA ALA A 53 2.75 -8.66 2.67
C ALA A 53 3.71 -7.65 3.32
N ALA A 54 3.32 -6.37 3.43
CA ALA A 54 4.13 -5.34 4.09
C ALA A 54 4.15 -5.51 5.63
N GLU A 55 3.03 -5.95 6.22
CA GLU A 55 2.91 -6.25 7.64
C GLU A 55 3.73 -7.50 8.01
N ALA A 56 3.64 -8.58 7.23
CA ALA A 56 4.42 -9.80 7.43
C ALA A 56 5.94 -9.63 7.22
N ALA A 57 6.36 -8.55 6.55
CA ALA A 57 7.76 -8.20 6.37
C ALA A 57 8.33 -7.32 7.51
N ARG A 58 7.53 -6.95 8.52
CA ARG A 58 8.03 -6.15 9.65
C ARG A 58 8.99 -6.96 10.53
N PRO A 59 9.95 -6.30 11.22
CA PRO A 59 10.71 -6.95 12.28
C PRO A 59 9.78 -7.40 13.40
N HIS A 60 9.99 -8.62 13.90
CA HIS A 60 9.25 -9.19 15.03
C HIS A 60 10.21 -9.80 16.04
N SER A 61 10.13 -9.37 17.30
CA SER A 61 10.93 -9.88 18.43
C SER A 61 10.31 -11.11 19.09
N GLY A 62 9.04 -11.40 18.80
CA GLY A 62 8.24 -12.41 19.49
C GLY A 62 7.71 -11.96 20.86
N ARG A 63 7.97 -10.72 21.28
CA ARG A 63 7.50 -10.16 22.56
C ARG A 63 6.29 -9.25 22.33
N THR A 64 5.20 -9.52 23.05
CA THR A 64 4.02 -8.66 23.08
C THR A 64 4.05 -7.74 24.31
N VAL A 65 3.72 -6.45 24.11
CA VAL A 65 3.60 -5.41 25.15
C VAL A 65 2.15 -4.96 25.20
N THR A 66 1.44 -5.37 26.26
CA THR A 66 0.02 -5.02 26.45
C THR A 66 -0.15 -3.75 27.28
N ALA A 67 -1.08 -2.88 26.89
CA ALA A 67 -1.46 -1.70 27.65
C ALA A 67 -2.96 -1.44 27.62
N THR A 68 -3.46 -0.60 28.53
CA THR A 68 -4.84 -0.13 28.56
C THR A 68 -4.87 1.39 28.63
N LEU A 69 -5.68 2.01 27.79
CA LEU A 69 -5.94 3.44 27.77
C LEU A 69 -7.42 3.70 28.08
N THR A 70 -7.69 4.62 29.00
CA THR A 70 -9.06 4.98 29.40
C THR A 70 -9.24 6.49 29.29
N PRO A 71 -9.60 7.02 28.09
CA PRO A 71 -10.01 8.40 27.94
C PRO A 71 -11.19 8.70 28.87
N GLN A 72 -11.00 9.60 29.84
CA GLN A 72 -12.05 9.99 30.79
C GLN A 72 -11.82 11.40 31.35
N PRO A 73 -12.89 12.09 31.82
CA PRO A 73 -12.74 13.32 32.59
C PRO A 73 -12.13 13.01 33.97
N ALA A 74 -11.21 13.85 34.43
CA ALA A 74 -10.59 13.76 35.74
C ALA A 74 -10.36 15.15 36.35
N ARG A 75 -10.30 15.21 37.69
CA ARG A 75 -9.74 16.35 38.41
C ARG A 75 -8.29 16.06 38.77
N ILE A 76 -7.38 16.90 38.29
CA ILE A 76 -5.93 16.73 38.43
C ILE A 76 -5.36 17.93 39.21
N ASP A 77 -4.55 17.65 40.21
CA ASP A 77 -3.71 18.64 40.88
C ASP A 77 -2.42 18.85 40.06
N LEU A 78 -2.14 20.10 39.68
CA LEU A 78 -0.96 20.50 38.92
C LEU A 78 0.14 21.15 39.78
N GLY A 79 0.15 20.88 41.10
CA GLY A 79 1.07 21.50 42.06
C GLY A 79 0.44 22.67 42.83
N GLY A 80 -0.83 22.54 43.20
CA GLY A 80 -1.66 23.54 43.87
C GLY A 80 -2.99 23.77 43.15
N PRO A 81 -2.99 24.14 41.84
CA PRO A 81 -4.22 24.31 41.08
C PRO A 81 -4.87 22.95 40.75
N ILE A 82 -6.12 22.76 41.17
CA ILE A 82 -6.94 21.60 40.76
C ILE A 82 -7.74 21.98 39.52
N VAL A 83 -7.49 21.28 38.41
CA VAL A 83 -8.20 21.50 37.13
C VAL A 83 -9.09 20.31 36.77
N SER A 84 -10.24 20.58 36.16
CA SER A 84 -11.06 19.55 35.50
C SER A 84 -10.62 19.44 34.04
N THR A 85 -10.19 18.26 33.60
CA THR A 85 -9.57 18.04 32.30
C THR A 85 -9.80 16.61 31.79
N LEU A 86 -9.39 16.30 30.57
CA LEU A 86 -9.44 14.95 30.00
C LEU A 86 -8.09 14.25 30.17
N THR A 87 -8.13 12.95 30.45
CA THR A 87 -6.94 12.14 30.77
C THR A 87 -7.07 10.71 30.25
N TYR A 88 -5.94 10.02 30.11
CA TYR A 88 -5.91 8.57 29.97
C TYR A 88 -5.63 7.97 31.36
N GLY A 89 -6.67 7.49 32.05
CA GLY A 89 -6.58 7.08 33.45
C GLY A 89 -6.83 8.23 34.42
N ASN A 90 -6.04 8.34 35.49
CA ASN A 90 -6.27 9.32 36.57
C ASN A 90 -5.10 10.30 36.76
N THR A 91 -4.18 10.38 35.79
CA THR A 91 -2.93 11.16 35.87
C THR A 91 -2.68 11.97 34.61
N ILE A 92 -1.88 13.02 34.73
CA ILE A 92 -1.19 13.67 33.61
C ILE A 92 0.31 13.70 33.93
N PRO A 93 1.20 13.19 33.06
CA PRO A 93 0.90 12.47 31.81
C PRO A 93 0.10 11.17 32.02
N GLY A 94 -0.44 10.62 30.93
CA GLY A 94 -1.04 9.29 30.91
C GLY A 94 0.00 8.16 31.08
N PRO A 95 -0.42 6.89 31.07
CA PRO A 95 0.47 5.75 31.29
C PRO A 95 1.56 5.66 30.21
N LEU A 96 2.80 5.44 30.63
CA LEU A 96 3.94 5.23 29.74
C LEU A 96 3.89 3.81 29.14
N ILE A 97 3.74 3.72 27.82
CA ILE A 97 3.93 2.48 27.06
C ILE A 97 5.41 2.42 26.62
N ARG A 98 6.12 1.34 26.96
CA ARG A 98 7.54 1.16 26.62
C ARG A 98 7.78 -0.17 25.90
N ALA A 99 8.19 -0.08 24.65
CA ALA A 99 8.51 -1.19 23.77
C ALA A 99 9.89 -1.00 23.12
N THR A 100 10.38 -2.06 22.49
CA THR A 100 11.61 -2.13 21.69
C THR A 100 11.22 -2.35 20.22
N VAL A 101 12.10 -2.02 19.28
CA VAL A 101 11.89 -2.29 17.85
C VAL A 101 11.60 -3.78 17.64
N GLY A 102 10.49 -4.08 16.99
CA GLY A 102 10.02 -5.44 16.69
C GLY A 102 9.07 -6.04 17.72
N ASP A 103 8.84 -5.39 18.86
CA ASP A 103 7.77 -5.84 19.77
C ASP A 103 6.38 -5.58 19.15
N GLU A 104 5.45 -6.49 19.41
CA GLU A 104 4.03 -6.28 19.13
C GLU A 104 3.41 -5.47 20.27
N ILE A 105 2.68 -4.39 19.98
CA ILE A 105 2.00 -3.59 21.01
C ILE A 105 0.49 -3.80 20.87
N VAL A 106 -0.15 -4.28 21.94
CA VAL A 106 -1.59 -4.52 22.00
C VAL A 106 -2.20 -3.56 23.01
N VAL A 107 -3.01 -2.59 22.54
CA VAL A 107 -3.61 -1.58 23.42
C VAL A 107 -5.13 -1.66 23.40
N SER A 108 -5.71 -1.95 24.57
CA SER A 108 -7.16 -1.86 24.77
C SER A 108 -7.56 -0.44 25.13
N VAL A 109 -8.44 0.17 24.33
CA VAL A 109 -8.97 1.51 24.60
C VAL A 109 -10.40 1.41 25.12
N THR A 110 -10.67 1.97 26.30
CA THR A 110 -12.01 2.03 26.91
C THR A 110 -12.44 3.49 27.04
N ASN A 111 -13.17 4.00 26.05
CA ASN A 111 -13.69 5.36 26.09
C ASN A 111 -14.74 5.52 27.21
N ARG A 112 -14.54 6.50 28.09
CA ARG A 112 -15.50 6.94 29.13
C ARG A 112 -15.83 8.44 29.00
N LEU A 113 -15.52 9.05 27.87
CA LEU A 113 -16.01 10.38 27.51
C LEU A 113 -17.49 10.29 27.09
N GLY A 114 -18.18 11.44 27.08
CA GLY A 114 -19.53 11.53 26.50
C GLY A 114 -19.54 11.45 24.97
N ASP A 115 -18.38 11.72 24.34
CA ASP A 115 -18.22 11.86 22.90
C ASP A 115 -17.36 10.73 22.30
N PRO A 116 -17.49 10.43 20.99
CA PRO A 116 -16.56 9.59 20.26
C PRO A 116 -15.12 10.12 20.34
N THR A 117 -14.14 9.22 20.35
CA THR A 117 -12.71 9.58 20.43
C THR A 117 -11.84 8.54 19.73
N SER A 118 -10.60 8.91 19.42
CA SER A 118 -9.59 8.02 18.86
C SER A 118 -8.21 8.26 19.50
N VAL A 119 -7.24 7.40 19.18
CA VAL A 119 -5.86 7.49 19.67
C VAL A 119 -4.93 7.39 18.47
N HIS A 120 -4.19 8.46 18.19
CA HIS A 120 -3.20 8.50 17.11
C HIS A 120 -1.80 8.15 17.62
N TRP A 121 -1.10 7.25 16.93
CA TRP A 121 0.20 6.73 17.33
C TRP A 121 1.32 7.58 16.72
N HIS A 122 1.45 8.81 17.22
CA HIS A 122 2.34 9.82 16.65
C HIS A 122 3.78 9.32 16.45
N GLY A 123 4.21 9.27 15.18
CA GLY A 123 5.56 8.85 14.79
C GLY A 123 5.77 7.32 14.69
N ILE A 124 4.74 6.51 14.90
CA ILE A 124 4.82 5.04 14.76
C ILE A 124 4.44 4.63 13.33
N ALA A 125 5.20 3.71 12.74
CA ALA A 125 4.89 3.13 11.43
C ALA A 125 3.98 1.90 11.59
N LEU A 126 2.67 2.08 11.41
CA LEU A 126 1.64 1.04 11.49
C LEU A 126 0.65 1.10 10.32
N ARG A 127 -0.21 0.08 10.20
CA ARG A 127 -1.35 0.07 9.27
C ARG A 127 -2.40 1.13 9.66
N ASN A 128 -2.95 1.82 8.67
CA ASN A 128 -3.78 3.03 8.85
C ASN A 128 -5.08 2.76 9.64
N ASP A 129 -5.66 1.58 9.51
CA ASP A 129 -6.81 1.10 10.29
C ASP A 129 -6.53 0.99 11.80
N MET A 130 -5.27 0.95 12.21
CA MET A 130 -4.85 0.98 13.62
C MET A 130 -4.33 2.36 14.09
N ASP A 131 -4.14 3.33 13.18
CA ASP A 131 -3.57 4.65 13.53
C ASP A 131 -4.57 5.64 14.17
N GLY A 132 -5.83 5.24 14.36
CA GLY A 132 -6.84 6.09 14.99
C GLY A 132 -7.17 7.39 14.24
N THR A 133 -6.68 7.56 13.01
CA THR A 133 -7.23 8.54 12.07
C THR A 133 -8.69 8.20 11.81
N GLU A 134 -9.60 9.18 11.78
CA GLU A 134 -10.97 8.93 11.32
C GLU A 134 -10.90 8.37 9.89
N PRO A 135 -11.45 7.16 9.61
CA PRO A 135 -11.49 6.66 8.25
C PRO A 135 -12.27 7.65 7.41
N THR A 136 -11.68 8.14 6.30
CA THR A 136 -12.38 9.04 5.37
C THR A 136 -13.72 8.44 5.00
N ARG A 137 -14.80 9.06 5.50
CA ARG A 137 -16.18 8.56 5.41
C ARG A 137 -16.50 8.30 3.93
N ARG A 138 -16.54 7.04 3.52
CA ARG A 138 -17.15 6.66 2.24
C ARG A 138 -18.65 6.55 2.47
N SER A 139 -19.37 7.58 2.02
CA SER A 139 -20.80 7.54 1.69
C SER A 139 -21.06 6.58 0.53
#